data_AF-A0A239HND0-F1
#
_entry.id   AF-A0A239HND0-F1
#
_cell.length_a   1.000
_cell.length_b   1.000
_cell.length_c   1.000
_cell.angle_alpha   90.00
_cell.angle_beta   90.00
_cell.angle_gamma   90.00
#
_symmetry.space_group_name_H-M   'P 1'
#
loop_
_entity.id
_entity.type
_entity.pdbx_description
1 polymer ?
#
loop_
_entity_poly.entity_id
_entity_poly.type
_entity_poly.pdbx_seq_one_letter_code
_entity_poly.pdbx_strand_id
1 'polypeptide(L)'
;MRTLSLFMAGLGLCAAAHGADAGRLNHFDPASLNDYAVRKYQEGDRATARLLLERAHLLAPQDAAIARNLRIARGEEAPEGLKGQRDTTPTASSPQEREKTEEVLPPLWPR
;
A
#
# COMPACT_ATOMS: atom_id res chain seq x y z
N MET A 1 46.83 -12.60 -16.91
CA MET A 1 45.49 -13.11 -16.55
C MET A 1 44.83 -12.11 -15.59
N ARG A 2 43.64 -11.61 -15.97
CA ARG A 2 42.50 -11.11 -15.13
C ARG A 2 42.81 -10.02 -14.07
N THR A 3 42.55 -8.73 -14.35
CA THR A 3 41.30 -7.93 -14.10
C THR A 3 40.81 -7.90 -12.66
N LEU A 4 40.65 -6.70 -12.06
CA LEU A 4 39.51 -6.24 -11.23
C LEU A 4 39.87 -4.86 -10.61
N SER A 5 39.40 -3.76 -11.22
CA SER A 5 38.25 -2.96 -10.77
C SER A 5 38.39 -2.40 -9.35
N LEU A 6 38.88 -1.15 -9.26
CA LEU A 6 38.75 -0.30 -8.08
C LEU A 6 37.31 0.23 -8.04
N PHE A 7 36.47 -0.35 -7.20
CA PHE A 7 35.09 0.11 -7.00
C PHE A 7 35.11 1.27 -6.00
N MET A 8 34.73 2.46 -6.47
CA MET A 8 34.54 3.66 -5.66
C MET A 8 33.41 3.44 -4.66
N ALA A 9 33.77 3.25 -3.39
CA ALA A 9 32.84 3.19 -2.28
C ALA A 9 32.66 4.58 -1.66
N GLY A 10 31.40 5.02 -1.57
CA GLY A 10 30.90 5.66 -0.36
C GLY A 10 31.03 7.18 -0.26
N LEU A 11 30.17 7.91 -0.96
CA LEU A 11 29.55 9.11 -0.38
C LEU A 11 28.02 8.95 -0.44
N GLY A 12 27.50 8.11 0.47
CA GLY A 12 26.10 8.10 0.83
C GLY A 12 25.87 9.16 1.91
N LEU A 13 25.57 10.39 1.50
CA LEU A 13 25.09 11.43 2.41
C LEU A 13 24.06 12.29 1.70
N CYS A 14 22.78 11.99 1.93
CA CYS A 14 21.79 12.98 2.33
C CYS A 14 20.58 12.22 2.88
N ALA A 15 20.36 12.42 4.17
CA ALA A 15 19.27 11.89 4.95
C ALA A 15 17.91 12.26 4.32
N ALA A 16 17.11 11.26 3.97
CA ALA A 16 15.70 11.47 3.68
C ALA A 16 14.94 11.67 5.00
N ALA A 17 15.03 12.89 5.53
CA ALA A 17 14.18 13.37 6.62
C ALA A 17 13.22 14.44 6.06
N HIS A 18 12.05 14.01 5.58
CA HIS A 18 10.78 14.77 5.50
C HIS A 18 9.85 14.02 4.53
N GLY A 19 8.60 13.69 4.84
CA GLY A 19 7.82 14.00 6.01
C GLY A 19 6.79 12.90 6.20
N ALA A 20 6.63 12.52 7.47
CA ALA A 20 5.36 12.03 7.96
C ALA A 20 4.35 13.19 7.83
N ASP A 21 3.70 13.32 6.67
CA ASP A 21 2.43 14.04 6.60
C ASP A 21 1.31 13.02 6.83
N ALA A 22 1.19 12.60 8.09
CA ALA A 22 -0.07 12.12 8.64
C ALA A 22 -0.97 13.35 8.78
N GLY A 23 -1.48 13.89 7.66
CA GLY A 23 -1.96 15.26 7.69
C GLY A 23 -3.04 15.66 6.69
N ARG A 24 -3.59 14.73 5.90
CA ARG A 24 -4.90 14.85 5.23
C ARG A 24 -5.18 13.52 4.54
N LEU A 25 -6.07 12.71 5.10
CA LEU A 25 -6.92 11.88 4.24
C LEU A 25 -7.63 12.89 3.34
N ASN A 26 -7.11 13.10 2.13
CA ASN A 26 -7.74 13.95 1.16
C ASN A 26 -9.02 13.20 0.80
N HIS A 27 -10.13 13.53 1.46
CA HIS A 27 -11.43 12.86 1.36
C HIS A 27 -12.04 12.98 -0.06
N PHE A 28 -11.27 13.56 -0.98
CA PHE A 28 -11.54 13.83 -2.37
C PHE A 28 -10.50 13.21 -3.31
N ASP A 29 -9.60 12.36 -2.83
CA ASP A 29 -8.68 11.61 -3.69
C ASP A 29 -9.40 10.37 -4.29
N PRO A 30 -9.39 10.18 -5.62
CA PRO A 30 -10.12 9.10 -6.29
C PRO A 30 -9.63 7.70 -5.87
N ALA A 31 -8.33 7.51 -5.63
CA ALA A 31 -7.79 6.21 -5.21
C ALA A 31 -8.21 5.86 -3.78
N SER A 32 -8.21 6.84 -2.88
CA SER A 32 -8.69 6.70 -1.50
C SER A 32 -10.18 6.36 -1.44
N LEU A 33 -10.99 7.00 -2.29
CA LEU A 33 -12.41 6.67 -2.43
C LEU A 33 -12.62 5.26 -2.99
N ASN A 34 -11.83 4.85 -3.98
CA ASN A 34 -11.87 3.50 -4.54
C ASN A 34 -11.58 2.43 -3.47
N ASP A 35 -10.54 2.61 -2.67
CA ASP A 35 -10.18 1.64 -1.64
C ASP A 35 -11.21 1.59 -0.50
N TYR A 36 -11.78 2.74 -0.15
CA TYR A 36 -12.86 2.77 0.83
C TYR A 36 -14.11 2.06 0.31
N ALA A 37 -14.41 2.22 -0.98
CA ALA A 37 -15.50 1.49 -1.63
C ALA A 37 -15.27 -0.03 -1.61
N VAL A 38 -14.04 -0.49 -1.87
CA VAL A 38 -13.67 -1.91 -1.80
C VAL A 38 -13.98 -2.47 -0.40
N ARG A 39 -13.58 -1.76 0.66
CA ARG A 39 -13.89 -2.17 2.04
C ARG A 39 -15.39 -2.23 2.30
N LYS A 40 -16.14 -1.20 1.91
CA LYS A 40 -17.60 -1.17 2.07
C LYS A 40 -18.29 -2.31 1.32
N TYR A 41 -17.80 -2.63 0.13
CA TYR A 41 -18.29 -3.75 -0.66
C TYR A 41 -18.03 -5.08 0.03
N GLN A 42 -16.85 -5.29 0.63
CA GLN A 42 -16.51 -6.49 1.40
C GLN A 42 -17.35 -6.62 2.69
N GLU A 43 -17.67 -5.50 3.34
CA GLU A 43 -18.57 -5.42 4.49
C GLU A 43 -20.04 -5.72 4.13
N GLY A 44 -20.36 -5.89 2.84
CA GLY A 44 -21.73 -6.11 2.35
C GLY A 44 -22.52 -4.82 2.11
N ASP A 45 -21.95 -3.65 2.43
CA ASP A 45 -22.54 -2.34 2.14
C ASP A 45 -22.31 -1.95 0.68
N ARG A 46 -23.06 -2.60 -0.21
CA ARG A 46 -23.01 -2.39 -1.65
C ARG A 46 -23.45 -0.97 -2.04
N ALA A 47 -24.40 -0.39 -1.30
CA ALA A 47 -24.94 0.93 -1.59
C ALA A 47 -23.89 2.03 -1.37
N THR A 48 -23.23 2.02 -0.21
CA THR A 48 -22.15 2.97 0.08
C THR A 48 -20.96 2.76 -0.85
N ALA A 49 -20.60 1.51 -1.13
CA ALA A 49 -19.52 1.21 -2.09
C ALA A 49 -19.79 1.82 -3.47
N ARG A 50 -21.02 1.72 -3.98
CA ARG A 50 -21.40 2.30 -5.28
C ARG A 50 -21.27 3.81 -5.29
N LEU A 51 -21.77 4.50 -4.26
CA LEU A 51 -21.70 5.96 -4.17
C LEU A 51 -20.25 6.46 -4.14
N LEU A 52 -19.38 5.76 -3.42
CA LEU A 52 -17.95 6.08 -3.35
C LEU A 52 -17.27 5.91 -4.71
N LEU A 53 -17.59 4.85 -5.45
CA LEU A 53 -17.07 4.61 -6.80
C LEU A 53 -17.59 5.61 -7.83
N GLU A 54 -18.86 5.99 -7.76
CA GLU A 54 -19.42 7.04 -8.61
C GLU A 54 -18.67 8.36 -8.40
N ARG A 55 -18.43 8.72 -7.13
CA ARG A 55 -17.65 9.92 -6.79
C ARG A 55 -16.19 9.80 -7.28
N ALA A 56 -15.56 8.64 -7.08
CA ALA A 56 -14.19 8.40 -7.55
C ALA A 56 -14.11 8.51 -9.08
N HIS A 57 -15.11 8.01 -9.81
CA HIS A 57 -15.15 8.06 -11.28
C HIS A 57 -15.37 9.48 -11.80
N LEU A 58 -16.15 10.31 -11.10
CA LEU A 58 -16.29 11.74 -11.44
C LEU A 58 -14.96 12.48 -11.35
N LEU A 59 -14.08 12.08 -10.42
CA LEU A 59 -12.79 12.73 -10.19
C LEU A 59 -11.69 12.18 -11.10
N ALA A 60 -11.76 10.90 -11.46
CA ALA A 60 -10.83 10.24 -12.36
C ALA A 60 -11.57 9.32 -13.36
N PRO A 61 -12.21 9.90 -14.39
CA PRO A 61 -13.03 9.13 -15.34
C PRO A 61 -12.22 8.17 -16.22
N GLN A 62 -10.93 8.48 -16.41
CA GLN A 62 -9.99 7.68 -17.20
C GLN A 62 -9.34 6.54 -16.42
N ASP A 63 -9.63 6.41 -15.12
CA ASP A 63 -9.08 5.33 -14.30
C ASP A 63 -9.82 4.01 -14.55
N ALA A 64 -9.11 3.07 -15.18
CA ALA A 64 -9.66 1.77 -15.55
C ALA A 64 -10.05 0.91 -14.33
N ALA A 65 -9.37 1.05 -13.19
CA ALA A 65 -9.67 0.29 -11.99
C ALA A 65 -10.97 0.79 -11.34
N ILE A 66 -11.15 2.12 -11.25
CA ILE A 66 -12.39 2.72 -10.75
C ILE A 66 -13.57 2.37 -11.66
N ALA A 67 -13.38 2.50 -12.98
CA ALA A 67 -14.42 2.19 -13.95
C ALA A 67 -14.84 0.71 -13.87
N ARG A 68 -13.88 -0.23 -13.78
CA ARG A 68 -14.18 -1.65 -13.60
C ARG A 68 -14.94 -1.90 -12.29
N ASN A 69 -14.46 -1.33 -11.19
CA ASN A 69 -15.10 -1.51 -9.89
C ASN A 69 -16.53 -0.96 -9.88
N LEU A 70 -16.78 0.16 -10.56
CA LEU A 70 -18.12 0.73 -10.71
C LEU A 70 -19.05 -0.19 -11.50
N ARG A 71 -18.59 -0.80 -12.60
CA ARG A 71 -19.38 -1.79 -13.36
C ARG A 71 -19.75 -3.01 -12.52
N ILE A 72 -18.80 -3.53 -11.74
CA ILE A 72 -19.05 -4.64 -10.79
C ILE A 72 -20.08 -4.21 -9.73
N ALA A 73 -19.93 -3.02 -9.15
CA ALA A 73 -20.88 -2.50 -8.15
C ALA A 73 -22.28 -2.22 -8.72
N ARG A 74 -22.41 -2.03 -10.04
CA ARG A 74 -23.68 -1.91 -10.77
C ARG A 74 -24.26 -3.26 -11.21
N GLY A 75 -23.52 -4.35 -11.08
CA GLY A 75 -23.94 -5.68 -11.55
C GLY A 75 -23.83 -5.86 -13.08
N GLU A 76 -23.07 -5.00 -13.76
CA GLU A 76 -22.82 -5.08 -15.20
C GLU A 76 -21.72 -6.10 -15.53
N GLU A 77 -20.87 -6.42 -14.55
CA GLU A 77 -19.74 -7.36 -14.65
C GLU A 77 -19.86 -8.39 -13.51
N ALA A 78 -19.31 -9.60 -13.72
CA ALA A 78 -19.33 -10.65 -12.70
C ALA A 78 -18.68 -10.17 -11.38
N PRO A 79 -19.19 -10.60 -10.21
CA PRO A 79 -18.69 -10.16 -8.91
C PRO A 79 -17.38 -10.89 -8.57
N GLU A 80 -16.33 -10.66 -9.34
CA GLU A 80 -14.96 -11.15 -9.10
C GLU A 80 -14.27 -10.43 -7.92
N GLY A 81 -14.99 -9.54 -7.24
CA GLY A 81 -14.49 -8.69 -6.18
C GLY A 81 -13.93 -7.35 -6.71
N LEU A 82 -14.15 -6.30 -5.92
CA LEU A 82 -13.55 -4.99 -6.18
C LEU A 82 -12.06 -5.02 -5.82
N LYS A 83 -11.24 -4.30 -6.60
CA LYS A 83 -9.79 -4.21 -6.36
C LYS A 83 -9.39 -2.80 -5.95
N GLY A 84 -8.59 -2.69 -4.89
CA GLY A 84 -7.97 -1.43 -4.52
C GLY A 84 -6.97 -0.96 -5.59
N GLN A 85 -6.61 0.31 -5.56
CA GLN A 85 -5.56 0.86 -6.42
C GLN A 85 -4.20 0.93 -5.74
N ARG A 86 -4.17 0.93 -4.40
CA ARG A 86 -2.92 1.01 -3.63
C ARG A 86 -2.15 -0.31 -3.51
N ASP A 87 -2.38 -1.28 -4.39
CA ASP A 87 -1.63 -2.54 -4.46
C ASP A 87 -0.29 -2.40 -5.24
N THR A 88 0.43 -1.29 -5.07
CA THR A 88 1.77 -1.10 -5.66
C THR A 88 2.80 -0.62 -4.67
N THR A 89 2.91 -1.29 -3.54
CA THR A 89 4.21 -1.72 -3.00
C THR A 89 3.94 -2.93 -2.10
N PRO A 90 4.72 -4.03 -2.15
CA PRO A 90 4.88 -4.81 -0.95
C PRO A 90 5.51 -3.84 0.06
N THR A 91 4.68 -3.17 0.86
CA THR A 91 5.11 -2.85 2.21
C THR A 91 5.61 -4.18 2.73
N ALA A 92 6.93 -4.28 2.83
CA ALA A 92 7.58 -5.25 3.67
C ALA A 92 6.92 -5.07 5.03
N SER A 93 5.84 -5.82 5.25
CA SER A 93 5.53 -6.33 6.56
C SER A 93 6.83 -6.98 6.94
N SER A 94 7.56 -6.33 7.85
CA SER A 94 8.74 -6.90 8.46
C SER A 94 8.43 -8.38 8.71
N PRO A 95 9.21 -9.32 8.18
CA PRO A 95 9.23 -10.66 8.72
C PRO A 95 9.92 -10.55 10.08
N GLN A 96 9.22 -10.01 11.07
CA GLN A 96 9.64 -9.99 12.47
C GLN A 96 8.64 -10.76 13.35
N GLU A 97 7.99 -11.76 12.75
CA GLU A 97 7.66 -13.00 13.45
C GLU A 97 8.48 -14.11 12.79
N ARG A 98 9.75 -14.20 13.16
CA ARG A 98 10.61 -15.40 13.09
C ARG A 98 12.02 -15.04 13.59
N GLU A 99 12.14 -14.73 14.86
CA GLU A 99 13.23 -15.27 15.66
C GLU A 99 12.91 -15.00 17.13
N LYS A 100 12.24 -16.00 17.73
CA LYS A 100 12.58 -16.40 19.08
C LYS A 100 14.05 -16.82 19.05
N THR A 101 14.95 -15.86 19.06
CA THR A 101 16.32 -16.08 19.52
C THR A 101 16.30 -15.50 20.91
N GLU A 102 16.13 -16.40 21.89
CA GLU A 102 16.56 -16.16 23.25
C GLU A 102 17.86 -15.35 23.19
N GLU A 103 17.81 -14.12 23.68
CA GLU A 103 18.97 -13.30 23.96
C GLU A 103 19.79 -14.04 25.02
N VAL A 104 20.62 -14.99 24.58
CA VAL A 104 21.63 -15.61 25.43
C VAL A 104 22.67 -14.52 25.67
N LEU A 105 22.39 -13.72 26.70
CA LEU A 105 23.33 -12.76 27.25
C LEU A 105 24.65 -13.51 27.55
N PRO A 106 25.81 -13.02 27.10
CA PRO A 106 27.08 -13.60 27.51
C PRO A 106 27.22 -13.44 29.04
N PRO A 107 27.77 -14.45 29.75
CA PRO A 107 27.95 -14.34 31.19
C PRO A 107 28.90 -13.18 31.53
N LEU A 108 28.44 -12.26 32.37
CA LEU A 108 29.25 -11.21 32.98
C LEU A 108 30.20 -11.86 33.99
N TRP A 109 31.36 -12.34 33.56
CA TRP A 109 32.43 -12.68 34.50
C TRP A 109 33.16 -11.39 34.89
N PRO A 110 33.31 -11.09 36.20
CA PRO A 110 34.16 -9.99 36.64
C PRO A 110 35.63 -10.37 36.40
N ARG A 111 36.45 -9.32 36.23
CA ARG A 111 37.91 -9.39 36.02
C ARG A 111 38.64 -10.26 37.03
#